data_AF-A8WSU2-F1
#
_entry.id   AF-A8WSU2-F1
#
_cell.length_a   1.000
_cell.length_b   1.000
_cell.length_c   1.000
_cell.angle_alpha   90.00
_cell.angle_beta   90.00
_cell.angle_gamma   90.00
#
_symmetry.space_group_name_H-M   'P 1'
#
loop_
_entity.id
_entity.type
_entity.pdbx_description
1 polymer ?
#
loop_
_entity_poly.entity_id
_entity_poly.type
_entity_poly.pdbx_seq_one_letter_code
_entity_poly.pdbx_strand_id
1 'polypeptide(L)'
;MLTDLTGFRFLELPVLVTECVLSTMHPIEIINFAKSHPTCDKITYSLFKRHRYFISLEIGKIPRIWFRRPGFHYVSEAQNSEPNQTPIQCLKIIQELFDDSTCILNSKLTNVVFSIDSFCSTDNKNTIDWLKSRSSGTMILACIEGENVEEDLNYFLQEIKITKALAIHVSGLKNLLPGIPRDLEYLEILHGQWITLDILLSFNFAELQMQNLVLTNQDWNMFFQKWMKSECHLKLKSVKAQLNEEGVLENILEGIDFTYINSPKEFSKQEGNVVLLHSGVKIVRNDEVVASIFQLLIEGSLAILMEVLRK
;
A
#
# COMPACT_ATOMS: atom_id res chain seq x y z
N MET A 1 -44.71 -22.42 -31.86
CA MET A 1 -43.77 -23.47 -31.42
C MET A 1 -42.36 -22.99 -31.76
N LEU A 2 -41.52 -22.87 -30.73
CA LEU A 2 -40.06 -22.70 -30.75
C LEU A 2 -39.47 -21.62 -31.68
N THR A 3 -39.18 -20.45 -31.10
CA THR A 3 -38.05 -19.63 -31.56
C THR A 3 -36.79 -20.46 -31.40
N ASP A 4 -36.20 -20.87 -32.52
CA ASP A 4 -34.90 -21.52 -32.57
C ASP A 4 -33.83 -20.52 -32.12
N LEU A 5 -33.57 -20.50 -30.81
CA LEU A 5 -32.37 -19.88 -30.26
C LEU A 5 -31.24 -20.87 -30.48
N THR A 6 -30.73 -20.96 -31.71
CA THR A 6 -29.41 -21.54 -31.93
C THR A 6 -28.44 -20.71 -31.10
N GLY A 7 -28.04 -21.24 -29.94
CA GLY A 7 -27.18 -20.53 -28.99
C GLY A 7 -25.92 -20.04 -29.69
N PHE A 8 -25.48 -18.84 -29.33
CA PHE A 8 -24.25 -18.25 -29.86
C PHE A 8 -23.06 -19.20 -29.60
N ARG A 9 -22.43 -19.69 -30.68
CA ARG A 9 -21.37 -20.69 -30.60
C ARG A 9 -20.02 -20.02 -30.36
N PHE A 10 -19.82 -19.54 -29.14
CA PHE A 10 -18.60 -18.82 -28.73
C PHE A 10 -17.31 -19.56 -29.08
N LEU A 11 -17.30 -20.89 -28.97
CA LEU A 11 -16.12 -21.74 -29.24
C LEU A 11 -15.83 -21.95 -30.73
N GLU A 12 -16.75 -21.56 -31.63
CA GLU A 12 -16.53 -21.62 -33.08
C GLU A 12 -15.98 -20.29 -33.64
N LEU A 13 -15.81 -19.27 -32.80
CA LEU A 13 -15.23 -18.00 -33.21
C LEU A 13 -13.74 -18.15 -33.57
N PRO A 14 -13.23 -17.31 -34.49
CA PRO A 14 -11.80 -17.22 -34.73
C PRO A 14 -11.04 -16.89 -33.44
N VAL A 15 -9.86 -17.49 -33.25
CA VAL A 15 -9.04 -17.34 -32.04
C VAL A 15 -8.84 -15.87 -31.64
N LEU A 16 -8.58 -14.98 -32.61
CA LEU A 16 -8.42 -13.55 -32.36
C LEU A 16 -9.69 -12.88 -31.79
N VAL A 17 -10.87 -13.30 -32.24
CA VAL A 17 -12.14 -12.77 -31.74
C VAL A 17 -12.38 -13.26 -30.32
N THR A 18 -12.15 -14.56 -30.07
CA THR A 18 -12.22 -15.14 -28.72
C THR A 18 -11.26 -14.45 -27.75
N GLU A 19 -10.03 -14.16 -28.19
CA GLU A 19 -9.02 -13.43 -27.41
C GLU A 19 -9.46 -12.01 -27.08
N CYS A 20 -9.99 -11.27 -28.07
CA CYS A 20 -10.52 -9.92 -27.83
C CYS A 20 -11.66 -9.93 -26.82
N VAL A 21 -12.63 -10.85 -26.96
CA VAL A 21 -13.76 -10.93 -26.03
C VAL A 21 -13.29 -11.26 -24.62
N LEU A 22 -12.52 -12.34 -24.45
CA LEU A 22 -12.01 -12.73 -23.13
C LEU A 22 -11.11 -11.65 -22.50
N SER A 23 -10.35 -10.90 -23.30
CA SER A 23 -9.51 -9.81 -22.80
C SER A 23 -10.30 -8.60 -22.30
N THR A 24 -11.57 -8.45 -22.68
CA THR A 24 -12.45 -7.38 -22.21
C THR A 24 -13.30 -7.78 -21.00
N MET A 25 -13.43 -9.09 -20.73
CA MET A 25 -14.23 -9.65 -19.65
C MET A 25 -13.62 -9.40 -18.27
N HIS A 26 -14.48 -9.42 -17.25
CA HIS A 26 -14.04 -9.36 -15.87
C HIS A 26 -13.29 -10.66 -15.50
N PRO A 27 -12.19 -10.63 -14.73
CA PRO A 27 -11.41 -11.82 -14.39
C PRO A 27 -12.22 -13.00 -13.81
N ILE A 28 -13.25 -12.72 -13.02
CA ILE A 28 -14.15 -13.76 -12.50
C ILE A 28 -14.98 -14.42 -13.60
N GLU A 29 -15.44 -13.67 -14.59
CA GLU A 29 -16.18 -14.24 -15.73
C GLU A 29 -15.26 -15.15 -16.54
N ILE A 30 -13.99 -14.77 -16.70
CA ILE A 30 -12.98 -15.59 -17.36
C ILE A 30 -12.72 -16.89 -16.58
N ILE A 31 -12.63 -16.81 -15.25
CA ILE A 31 -12.50 -17.99 -14.37
C ILE A 31 -13.72 -18.90 -14.48
N ASN A 32 -14.93 -18.34 -14.41
CA ASN A 32 -16.18 -19.09 -14.56
C ASN A 32 -16.28 -19.73 -15.95
N PHE A 33 -15.88 -19.00 -17.00
CA PHE A 33 -15.79 -19.51 -18.36
C PHE A 33 -14.81 -20.69 -18.45
N ALA A 34 -13.60 -20.57 -17.89
CA ALA A 34 -12.63 -21.66 -17.87
C ALA A 34 -13.18 -22.91 -17.13
N LYS A 35 -13.82 -22.71 -15.97
CA LYS A 35 -14.43 -23.80 -15.17
C LYS A 35 -15.64 -24.46 -15.84
N SER A 36 -16.26 -23.81 -16.82
CA SER A 36 -17.48 -24.34 -17.47
C SER A 36 -17.23 -25.59 -18.30
N HIS A 37 -16.05 -25.74 -18.92
CA HIS A 37 -15.74 -26.87 -19.80
C HIS A 37 -14.22 -27.03 -20.02
N PRO A 38 -13.67 -28.27 -20.15
CA PRO A 38 -12.24 -28.48 -20.38
C PRO A 38 -11.67 -27.80 -21.63
N THR A 39 -12.49 -27.60 -22.67
CA THR A 39 -12.09 -26.83 -23.86
C THR A 39 -11.91 -25.35 -23.54
N CYS A 40 -12.80 -24.77 -22.73
CA CYS A 40 -12.71 -23.38 -22.29
C CYS A 40 -11.46 -23.16 -21.44
N ASP A 41 -11.17 -24.09 -20.52
CA ASP A 41 -9.95 -24.07 -19.71
C ASP A 41 -8.68 -24.03 -20.59
N LYS A 42 -8.58 -24.93 -21.59
CA LYS A 42 -7.45 -24.93 -22.53
C LYS A 42 -7.31 -23.62 -23.32
N ILE A 43 -8.43 -23.05 -23.77
CA ILE A 43 -8.44 -21.76 -24.49
C ILE A 43 -7.94 -20.65 -23.56
N THR A 44 -8.54 -20.52 -22.37
CA THR A 44 -8.15 -19.51 -21.38
C THR A 44 -6.68 -19.64 -21.01
N TYR A 45 -6.22 -20.85 -20.67
CA TYR A 45 -4.83 -21.10 -20.35
C TYR A 45 -3.89 -20.66 -21.48
N SER A 46 -4.22 -20.99 -22.74
CA SER A 46 -3.38 -20.62 -23.88
C SER A 46 -3.23 -19.11 -24.06
N LEU A 47 -4.29 -18.35 -23.78
CA LEU A 47 -4.34 -16.90 -23.91
C LEU A 47 -3.61 -16.22 -22.75
N PHE A 48 -3.93 -16.62 -21.52
CA PHE A 48 -3.45 -15.94 -20.32
C PHE A 48 -2.10 -16.45 -19.80
N LYS A 49 -1.54 -17.53 -20.37
CA LYS A 49 -0.15 -17.94 -20.08
C LYS A 49 0.86 -16.82 -20.29
N ARG A 50 0.61 -15.92 -21.26
CA ARG A 50 1.51 -14.80 -21.61
C ARG A 50 1.12 -13.48 -20.94
N HIS A 51 0.02 -13.44 -20.19
CA HIS A 51 -0.51 -12.22 -19.59
C HIS A 51 -0.59 -12.39 -18.08
N ARG A 52 0.27 -11.67 -17.36
CA ARG A 52 0.33 -11.78 -15.91
C ARG A 52 -0.60 -10.76 -15.26
N TYR A 53 -1.65 -11.25 -14.62
CA TYR A 53 -2.42 -10.42 -13.69
C TYR A 53 -1.65 -10.25 -12.38
N PHE A 54 -1.69 -9.04 -11.83
CA PHE A 54 -1.23 -8.76 -10.49
C PHE A 54 -2.41 -8.69 -9.55
N ILE A 55 -2.35 -9.45 -8.48
CA ILE A 55 -3.39 -9.50 -7.45
C ILE A 55 -2.99 -8.62 -6.28
N SER A 56 -3.98 -7.91 -5.74
CA SER A 56 -3.92 -7.39 -4.38
C SER A 56 -5.11 -7.89 -3.58
N LEU A 57 -4.88 -8.19 -2.31
CA LEU A 57 -5.92 -8.71 -1.42
C LEU A 57 -6.23 -7.68 -0.33
N GLU A 58 -7.51 -7.50 -0.05
CA GLU A 58 -8.02 -6.88 1.18
C GLU A 58 -8.47 -8.01 2.08
N ILE A 59 -7.91 -8.11 3.28
CA ILE A 59 -8.24 -9.13 4.26
C ILE A 59 -8.72 -8.41 5.51
N GLY A 60 -9.97 -8.65 5.87
CA GLY A 60 -10.62 -7.99 7.01
C GLY A 60 -12.06 -8.49 7.13
N LYS A 61 -12.95 -7.65 7.68
CA LYS A 61 -14.38 -7.98 7.83
C LYS A 61 -15.04 -8.35 6.49
N ILE A 62 -14.70 -7.62 5.43
CA ILE A 62 -15.19 -7.86 4.07
C ILE A 62 -13.96 -8.03 3.17
N PRO A 63 -13.51 -9.26 2.93
CA PRO A 63 -12.32 -9.49 2.14
C PRO A 63 -12.60 -9.25 0.65
N ARG A 64 -11.60 -8.70 -0.05
CA ARG A 64 -11.69 -8.35 -1.47
C ARG A 64 -10.47 -8.80 -2.24
N ILE A 65 -10.65 -8.98 -3.54
CA ILE A 65 -9.58 -9.30 -4.47
C ILE A 65 -9.57 -8.30 -5.63
N TRP A 66 -8.43 -7.67 -5.82
CA TRP A 66 -8.18 -6.75 -6.92
C TRP A 66 -7.32 -7.39 -7.97
N PHE A 67 -7.73 -7.25 -9.22
CA PHE A 67 -6.97 -7.69 -10.37
C PHE A 67 -6.46 -6.48 -11.14
N ARG A 68 -5.15 -6.44 -11.37
CA ARG A 68 -4.51 -5.40 -12.19
C ARG A 68 -3.81 -6.03 -13.39
N ARG A 69 -4.02 -5.41 -14.55
CA ARG A 69 -3.30 -5.66 -15.79
C ARG A 69 -2.95 -4.31 -16.39
N PRO A 70 -1.82 -4.13 -17.10
CA PRO A 70 -1.54 -2.87 -17.78
C PRO A 70 -2.74 -2.41 -18.62
N GLY A 71 -3.27 -1.21 -18.34
CA GLY A 71 -4.45 -0.64 -19.00
C GLY A 71 -5.82 -1.01 -18.40
N PHE A 72 -5.90 -1.95 -17.46
CA PHE A 72 -7.16 -2.39 -16.86
C PHE A 72 -7.05 -2.61 -15.35
N HIS A 73 -8.03 -2.11 -14.61
CA HIS A 73 -8.17 -2.29 -13.16
C HIS A 73 -9.56 -2.85 -12.87
N TYR A 74 -9.62 -4.04 -12.28
CA TYR A 74 -10.86 -4.70 -11.90
C TYR A 74 -10.89 -4.92 -10.39
N VAL A 75 -12.05 -4.67 -9.79
CA VAL A 75 -12.29 -4.90 -8.37
C VAL A 75 -13.37 -5.96 -8.25
N SER A 76 -13.07 -7.03 -7.51
CA SER A 76 -14.12 -7.91 -7.02
C SER A 76 -14.18 -7.93 -5.51
N GLU A 77 -15.37 -7.70 -5.02
CA GLU A 77 -15.76 -8.06 -3.67
C GLU A 77 -16.14 -9.55 -3.65
N ALA A 78 -16.04 -10.22 -2.51
CA ALA A 78 -16.73 -11.48 -2.32
C ALA A 78 -18.24 -11.22 -2.51
N GLN A 79 -18.79 -11.51 -3.69
CA GLN A 79 -20.23 -11.33 -3.90
C GLN A 79 -21.00 -12.36 -3.06
N ASN A 80 -21.97 -11.82 -2.32
CA ASN A 80 -22.98 -12.47 -1.51
C ASN A 80 -22.48 -13.09 -0.20
N SER A 81 -22.17 -12.22 0.76
CA SER A 81 -22.50 -12.53 2.15
C SER A 81 -23.99 -12.87 2.19
N GLU A 82 -24.33 -14.17 2.20
CA GLU A 82 -25.55 -14.54 2.91
C GLU A 82 -25.51 -13.84 4.28
N PRO A 83 -26.63 -13.32 4.79
CA PRO A 83 -26.65 -12.43 5.96
C PRO A 83 -25.99 -12.97 7.25
N ASN A 84 -25.47 -14.20 7.25
CA ASN A 84 -24.91 -14.93 8.39
C ASN A 84 -23.46 -15.43 8.20
N GLN A 85 -22.75 -15.07 7.13
CA GLN A 85 -21.36 -15.52 6.97
C GLN A 85 -20.39 -14.77 7.89
N THR A 86 -19.50 -15.51 8.55
CA THR A 86 -18.44 -14.95 9.39
C THR A 86 -17.27 -14.43 8.53
N PRO A 87 -16.46 -13.47 9.02
CA PRO A 87 -15.32 -12.95 8.26
C PRO A 87 -14.38 -14.04 7.75
N ILE A 88 -14.15 -15.09 8.55
CA ILE A 88 -13.28 -16.22 8.17
C ILE A 88 -13.90 -17.09 7.05
N GLN A 89 -15.24 -17.21 6.98
CA GLN A 89 -15.92 -17.88 5.89
C GLN A 89 -15.79 -17.08 4.59
N CYS A 90 -15.98 -15.77 4.66
CA CYS A 90 -15.75 -14.87 3.51
C CYS A 90 -14.30 -14.94 3.02
N LEU A 91 -13.34 -15.01 3.94
CA LEU A 91 -11.92 -15.12 3.60
C LEU A 91 -11.62 -16.42 2.84
N LYS A 92 -12.21 -17.55 3.24
CA LYS A 92 -12.05 -18.83 2.53
C LYS A 92 -12.53 -18.76 1.08
N ILE A 93 -13.62 -18.06 0.80
CA ILE A 93 -14.12 -17.84 -0.57
C ILE A 93 -13.09 -17.05 -1.39
N ILE A 94 -12.52 -15.99 -0.82
CA ILE A 94 -11.47 -15.21 -1.48
C ILE A 94 -10.18 -16.03 -1.68
N GLN A 95 -9.82 -16.90 -0.74
CA GLN A 95 -8.67 -17.79 -0.87
C GLN A 95 -8.88 -18.81 -2.02
N GLU A 96 -10.08 -19.38 -2.15
CA GLU A 96 -10.42 -20.27 -3.26
C GLU A 96 -10.36 -19.53 -4.60
N LEU A 97 -10.96 -18.34 -4.68
CA LEU A 97 -10.93 -17.51 -5.89
C LEU A 97 -9.49 -17.09 -6.24
N PHE A 98 -8.65 -16.81 -5.25
CA PHE A 98 -7.23 -16.54 -5.46
C PHE A 98 -6.52 -17.76 -6.06
N ASP A 99 -6.73 -18.95 -5.49
CA ASP A 99 -6.12 -20.18 -5.99
C ASP A 99 -6.56 -20.47 -7.43
N ASP A 100 -7.84 -20.31 -7.76
CA ASP A 100 -8.35 -20.37 -9.14
C ASP A 100 -7.66 -19.36 -10.06
N SER A 101 -7.54 -18.12 -9.60
CA SER A 101 -6.93 -17.04 -10.36
C SER A 101 -5.45 -17.30 -10.65
N THR A 102 -4.72 -17.90 -9.72
CA THR A 102 -3.31 -18.24 -9.94
C THR A 102 -3.16 -19.37 -10.94
N CYS A 103 -4.05 -20.37 -10.89
CA CYS A 103 -4.06 -21.50 -11.81
C CYS A 103 -4.46 -21.10 -13.24
N ILE A 104 -5.56 -20.36 -13.38
CA ILE A 104 -6.21 -20.09 -14.67
C ILE A 104 -5.62 -18.84 -15.35
N LEU A 105 -5.36 -17.76 -14.60
CA LEU A 105 -4.98 -16.46 -15.15
C LEU A 105 -3.46 -16.17 -15.02
N ASN A 106 -2.67 -17.15 -14.59
CA ASN A 106 -1.23 -16.99 -14.33
C ASN A 106 -0.91 -15.74 -13.48
N SER A 107 -1.75 -15.51 -12.46
CA SER A 107 -1.70 -14.30 -11.66
C SER A 107 -0.66 -14.38 -10.54
N LYS A 108 -0.27 -13.24 -9.98
CA LYS A 108 0.69 -13.15 -8.86
C LYS A 108 0.18 -12.23 -7.77
N LEU A 109 0.20 -12.69 -6.53
CA LEU A 109 0.04 -11.82 -5.36
C LEU A 109 1.18 -10.80 -5.30
N THR A 110 0.83 -9.53 -5.24
CA THR A 110 1.79 -8.43 -5.16
C THR A 110 1.63 -7.62 -3.89
N ASN A 111 0.39 -7.37 -3.47
CA ASN A 111 0.10 -6.50 -2.35
C ASN A 111 -0.97 -7.10 -1.43
N VAL A 112 -0.93 -6.73 -0.16
CA VAL A 112 -1.98 -7.04 0.82
C VAL A 112 -2.35 -5.80 1.62
N VAL A 113 -3.64 -5.64 1.91
CA VAL A 113 -4.17 -4.84 3.00
C VAL A 113 -4.75 -5.83 4.00
N PHE A 114 -4.32 -5.80 5.25
CA PHE A 114 -4.72 -6.78 6.25
C PHE A 114 -5.14 -6.09 7.55
N SER A 115 -6.45 -6.02 7.78
CA SER A 115 -7.07 -5.63 9.05
C SER A 115 -7.04 -6.83 10.00
N ILE A 116 -5.93 -6.96 10.72
CA ILE A 116 -5.55 -8.16 11.48
C ILE A 116 -6.40 -8.33 12.75
N ASP A 117 -6.98 -7.26 13.27
CA ASP A 117 -7.92 -7.25 14.39
C ASP A 117 -9.31 -7.80 14.02
N SER A 118 -9.55 -8.10 12.74
CA SER A 118 -10.80 -8.72 12.27
C SER A 118 -10.89 -10.22 12.60
N PHE A 119 -9.79 -10.84 13.04
CA PHE A 119 -9.71 -12.28 13.31
C PHE A 119 -9.02 -12.57 14.64
N CYS A 120 -9.16 -13.82 15.13
CA CYS A 120 -8.37 -14.28 16.28
C CYS A 120 -6.92 -14.56 15.87
N SER A 121 -5.97 -14.53 16.82
CA SER A 121 -4.54 -14.73 16.52
C SER A 121 -4.26 -16.06 15.80
N THR A 122 -5.00 -17.14 16.10
CA THR A 122 -4.87 -18.41 15.38
C THR A 122 -5.22 -18.28 13.90
N ASP A 123 -6.31 -17.59 13.58
CA ASP A 123 -6.73 -17.34 12.20
C ASP A 123 -5.79 -16.37 11.48
N ASN A 124 -5.24 -15.39 12.20
CA ASN A 124 -4.20 -14.50 11.68
C ASN A 124 -2.97 -15.28 11.25
N LYS A 125 -2.44 -16.15 12.12
CA LYS A 125 -1.27 -17.00 11.80
C LYS A 125 -1.53 -17.89 10.60
N ASN A 126 -2.67 -18.58 10.56
CA ASN A 126 -3.07 -19.41 9.41
C ASN A 126 -3.13 -18.60 8.11
N THR A 127 -3.66 -17.37 8.18
CA THR A 127 -3.75 -16.46 7.03
C THR A 127 -2.37 -15.99 6.57
N ILE A 128 -1.48 -15.68 7.51
CA ILE A 128 -0.08 -15.29 7.23
C ILE A 128 0.69 -16.43 6.58
N ASP A 129 0.55 -17.64 7.09
CA ASP A 129 1.18 -18.84 6.53
C ASP A 129 0.67 -19.12 5.11
N TRP A 130 -0.63 -18.94 4.88
CA TRP A 130 -1.22 -19.02 3.55
C TRP A 130 -0.63 -17.96 2.61
N LEU A 131 -0.59 -16.69 3.01
CA LEU A 131 0.01 -15.60 2.24
C LEU A 131 1.49 -15.88 1.91
N LYS A 132 2.26 -16.35 2.89
CA LYS A 132 3.67 -16.74 2.73
C LYS A 132 3.80 -17.82 1.65
N SER A 133 2.98 -18.86 1.69
CA SER A 133 3.01 -19.95 0.70
C SER A 133 2.76 -19.47 -0.73
N ARG A 134 1.84 -18.50 -0.91
CA ARG A 134 1.42 -17.99 -2.22
C ARG A 134 2.31 -16.87 -2.76
N SER A 135 3.03 -16.19 -1.89
CA SER A 135 3.95 -15.11 -2.24
C SER A 135 5.42 -15.52 -2.24
N SER A 136 5.73 -16.79 -1.95
CA SER A 136 7.10 -17.26 -1.67
C SER A 136 7.78 -16.41 -0.57
N GLY A 137 7.00 -16.01 0.43
CA GLY A 137 7.42 -15.17 1.56
C GLY A 137 7.86 -13.76 1.16
N THR A 138 7.45 -13.25 0.00
CA THR A 138 7.86 -11.92 -0.47
C THR A 138 6.68 -11.12 -1.02
N MET A 139 6.53 -9.89 -0.56
CA MET A 139 5.48 -8.98 -1.02
C MET A 139 6.04 -7.63 -1.47
N ILE A 140 5.39 -7.01 -2.45
CA ILE A 140 5.81 -5.70 -2.96
C ILE A 140 5.37 -4.62 -1.98
N LEU A 141 4.06 -4.59 -1.68
CA LEU A 141 3.46 -3.63 -0.77
C LEU A 141 2.63 -4.36 0.30
N ALA A 142 2.70 -3.92 1.55
CA ALA A 142 1.77 -4.38 2.59
C ALA A 142 1.22 -3.18 3.37
N CYS A 143 -0.08 -3.18 3.63
CA CYS A 143 -0.73 -2.32 4.60
C CYS A 143 -1.29 -3.21 5.71
N ILE A 144 -0.87 -2.99 6.95
CA ILE A 144 -1.39 -3.73 8.11
C ILE A 144 -2.12 -2.76 9.02
N GLU A 145 -3.35 -3.12 9.38
CA GLU A 145 -4.26 -2.29 10.16
C GLU A 145 -4.74 -3.10 11.37
N GLY A 146 -5.03 -2.40 12.47
CA GLY A 146 -5.68 -2.99 13.63
C GLY A 146 -5.30 -2.34 14.95
N GLU A 147 -5.92 -2.79 16.03
CA GLU A 147 -5.70 -2.25 17.37
C GLU A 147 -5.10 -3.29 18.32
N ASN A 148 -3.99 -2.96 18.98
CA ASN A 148 -3.33 -3.81 20.00
C ASN A 148 -2.92 -5.21 19.47
N VAL A 149 -2.45 -5.27 18.24
CA VAL A 149 -2.13 -6.51 17.48
C VAL A 149 -0.62 -6.71 17.29
N GLU A 150 0.18 -6.28 18.27
CA GLU A 150 1.65 -6.26 18.19
C GLU A 150 2.26 -7.64 17.87
N GLU A 151 1.76 -8.71 18.50
CA GLU A 151 2.26 -10.07 18.30
C GLU A 151 2.01 -10.59 16.88
N ASP A 152 0.80 -10.41 16.37
CA ASP A 152 0.43 -10.88 15.03
C ASP A 152 1.10 -10.03 13.93
N LEU A 153 1.25 -8.71 14.13
CA LEU A 153 2.03 -7.85 13.24
C LEU A 153 3.51 -8.28 13.20
N ASN A 154 4.10 -8.56 14.35
CA ASN A 154 5.49 -9.02 14.41
C ASN A 154 5.67 -10.37 13.71
N TYR A 155 4.71 -11.29 13.87
CA TYR A 155 4.71 -12.56 13.12
C TYR A 155 4.62 -12.32 11.61
N PHE A 156 3.71 -11.47 11.14
CA PHE A 156 3.60 -11.10 9.72
C PHE A 156 4.94 -10.61 9.15
N LEU A 157 5.60 -9.70 9.86
CA LEU A 157 6.87 -9.09 9.43
C LEU A 157 8.06 -10.06 9.46
N GLN A 158 8.01 -11.11 10.28
CA GLN A 158 9.02 -12.18 10.30
C GLN A 158 8.83 -13.17 9.15
N GLU A 159 7.59 -13.47 8.82
CA GLU A 159 7.24 -14.51 7.83
C GLU A 159 7.23 -13.99 6.38
N ILE A 160 6.99 -12.69 6.19
CA ILE A 160 6.84 -12.08 4.87
C ILE A 160 7.79 -10.89 4.71
N LYS A 161 8.70 -11.01 3.74
CA LYS A 161 9.62 -9.94 3.36
C LYS A 161 8.93 -8.92 2.46
N ILE A 162 8.83 -7.68 2.94
CA ILE A 162 8.36 -6.54 2.13
C ILE A 162 9.53 -5.95 1.35
N THR A 163 9.29 -5.57 0.09
CA THR A 163 10.35 -5.17 -0.85
C THR A 163 10.28 -3.73 -1.34
N LYS A 164 9.13 -3.05 -1.25
CA LYS A 164 9.00 -1.67 -1.73
C LYS A 164 8.31 -0.72 -0.77
N ALA A 165 7.13 -1.06 -0.25
CA ALA A 165 6.38 -0.16 0.60
C ALA A 165 5.69 -0.88 1.74
N LEU A 166 5.72 -0.27 2.92
CA LEU A 166 5.02 -0.75 4.10
C LEU A 166 4.16 0.37 4.67
N ALA A 167 2.89 0.10 4.92
CA ALA A 167 2.00 0.95 5.68
C ALA A 167 1.63 0.22 6.98
N ILE A 168 1.81 0.89 8.12
CA ILE A 168 1.47 0.40 9.45
C ILE A 168 0.42 1.34 10.03
N HIS A 169 -0.82 0.90 9.99
CA HIS A 169 -1.97 1.59 10.56
C HIS A 169 -2.41 0.89 11.86
N VAL A 170 -1.44 0.38 12.61
CA VAL A 170 -1.69 -0.34 13.86
C VAL A 170 -1.59 0.62 15.03
N SER A 171 -2.66 0.71 15.83
CA SER A 171 -2.69 1.48 17.07
C SER A 171 -2.26 0.63 18.28
N GLY A 172 -1.80 1.30 19.35
CA GLY A 172 -1.40 0.64 20.59
C GLY A 172 0.03 0.05 20.60
N LEU A 173 0.79 0.20 19.51
CA LEU A 173 2.21 -0.15 19.48
C LEU A 173 3.00 0.73 20.47
N LYS A 174 3.90 0.10 21.22
CA LYS A 174 4.73 0.78 22.23
C LYS A 174 6.18 0.98 21.81
N ASN A 175 6.69 0.11 20.95
CA ASN A 175 8.10 0.09 20.56
C ASN A 175 8.26 -0.25 19.07
N LEU A 176 9.44 0.06 18.55
CA LEU A 176 9.83 -0.34 17.20
C LEU A 176 9.97 -1.86 17.10
N LEU A 177 9.14 -2.48 16.28
CA LEU A 177 9.23 -3.91 16.02
C LEU A 177 10.52 -4.26 15.25
N PRO A 178 11.23 -5.34 15.64
CA PRO A 178 12.44 -5.79 14.94
C PRO A 178 12.19 -6.17 13.48
N GLY A 179 10.99 -6.69 13.17
CA GLY A 179 10.62 -7.12 11.82
C GLY A 179 10.38 -5.97 10.82
N ILE A 180 10.26 -4.72 11.27
CA ILE A 180 10.05 -3.57 10.38
C ILE A 180 11.33 -3.37 9.55
N PRO A 181 11.28 -3.45 8.21
CA PRO A 181 12.45 -3.22 7.37
C PRO A 181 13.03 -1.81 7.58
N ARG A 182 14.33 -1.63 7.38
CA ARG A 182 15.01 -0.33 7.56
C ARG A 182 15.32 0.40 6.25
N ASP A 183 15.16 -0.27 5.12
CA ASP A 183 15.47 0.22 3.78
C ASP A 183 14.35 -0.21 2.83
N LEU A 184 13.31 0.61 2.71
CA LEU A 184 12.27 0.48 1.68
C LEU A 184 12.16 1.81 0.91
N GLU A 185 11.46 1.78 -0.22
CA GLU A 185 11.15 3.00 -0.98
C GLU A 185 10.20 3.88 -0.18
N TYR A 186 9.20 3.29 0.49
CA TYR A 186 8.14 4.01 1.18
C TYR A 186 7.80 3.38 2.54
N LEU A 187 7.61 4.21 3.56
CA LEU A 187 7.03 3.82 4.84
C LEU A 187 5.92 4.80 5.23
N GLU A 188 4.76 4.25 5.59
CA GLU A 188 3.65 5.00 6.18
C GLU A 188 3.33 4.49 7.58
N ILE A 189 3.12 5.42 8.52
CA ILE A 189 2.72 5.15 9.90
C ILE A 189 1.54 6.04 10.25
N LEU A 190 0.38 5.47 10.52
CA LEU A 190 -0.81 6.24 10.91
C LEU A 190 -0.85 6.56 12.41
N HIS A 191 -0.40 5.62 13.25
CA HIS A 191 -0.38 5.77 14.70
C HIS A 191 1.06 5.74 15.22
N GLY A 192 1.74 6.88 15.08
CA GLY A 192 3.17 7.03 15.31
C GLY A 192 3.58 7.44 16.73
N GLN A 193 2.73 7.28 17.74
CA GLN A 193 3.05 7.74 19.12
C GLN A 193 4.29 7.07 19.72
N TRP A 194 4.69 5.91 19.18
CA TRP A 194 5.89 5.16 19.56
C TRP A 194 7.15 5.59 18.80
N ILE A 195 7.06 6.52 17.86
CA ILE A 195 8.19 7.04 17.09
C ILE A 195 8.90 8.11 17.90
N THR A 196 10.10 7.78 18.39
CA THR A 196 11.05 8.74 18.97
C THR A 196 11.96 9.32 17.91
N LEU A 197 12.69 10.41 18.24
CA LEU A 197 13.70 10.97 17.35
C LEU A 197 14.77 9.94 16.96
N ASP A 198 15.24 9.13 17.90
CA ASP A 198 16.23 8.08 17.63
C ASP A 198 15.71 7.04 16.63
N ILE A 199 14.43 6.65 16.76
CA ILE A 199 13.78 5.75 15.80
C ILE A 199 13.70 6.41 14.43
N LEU A 200 13.24 7.66 14.37
CA LEU A 200 13.17 8.42 13.12
C LEU A 200 14.54 8.54 12.44
N LEU A 201 15.61 8.82 13.19
CA LEU A 201 16.97 8.94 12.65
C LEU A 201 17.58 7.60 12.23
N SER A 202 17.11 6.48 12.79
CA SER A 202 17.57 5.12 12.42
C SER A 202 17.06 4.66 11.05
N PHE A 203 16.04 5.33 10.53
CA PHE A 203 15.41 5.00 9.25
C PHE A 203 16.22 5.55 8.05
N ASN A 204 16.07 4.90 6.88
CA ASN A 204 16.70 5.35 5.63
C ASN A 204 15.77 5.13 4.42
N PHE A 205 14.51 5.51 4.56
CA PHE A 205 13.52 5.40 3.48
C PHE A 205 13.65 6.56 2.49
N ALA A 206 13.22 6.33 1.25
CA ALA A 206 13.12 7.43 0.29
C ALA A 206 11.91 8.32 0.60
N GLU A 207 10.80 7.74 1.03
CA GLU A 207 9.56 8.46 1.32
C GLU A 207 8.98 8.04 2.67
N LEU A 208 8.64 9.03 3.49
CA LEU A 208 8.07 8.84 4.82
C LEU A 208 6.73 9.57 4.95
N GLN A 209 5.68 8.88 5.37
CA GLN A 209 4.42 9.48 5.80
C GLN A 209 4.11 9.07 7.23
N MET A 210 3.95 10.03 8.14
CA MET A 210 3.76 9.73 9.57
C MET A 210 2.69 10.62 10.20
N GLN A 211 1.80 10.02 10.98
CA GLN A 211 0.73 10.71 11.70
C GLN A 211 0.70 10.30 13.17
N ASN A 212 -0.03 11.06 13.98
CA ASN A 212 -0.19 10.86 15.42
C ASN A 212 1.15 10.72 16.15
N LEU A 213 2.07 11.65 15.87
CA LEU A 213 3.41 11.68 16.46
C LEU A 213 3.42 12.40 17.80
N VAL A 214 4.40 12.07 18.64
CA VAL A 214 4.71 12.79 19.88
C VAL A 214 6.01 13.62 19.77
N LEU A 215 6.54 13.74 18.56
CA LEU A 215 7.76 14.51 18.27
C LEU A 215 7.50 16.00 18.48
N THR A 216 8.43 16.66 19.17
CA THR A 216 8.40 18.08 19.47
C THR A 216 9.01 18.92 18.34
N ASN A 217 8.85 20.24 18.41
CA ASN A 217 9.53 21.16 17.51
C ASN A 217 11.06 21.02 17.60
N GLN A 218 11.60 20.72 18.79
CA GLN A 218 13.03 20.48 19.00
C GLN A 218 13.50 19.19 18.31
N ASP A 219 12.69 18.13 18.33
CA ASP A 219 13.01 16.88 17.63
C ASP A 219 13.09 17.10 16.11
N TRP A 220 12.13 17.84 15.55
CA TRP A 220 12.15 18.20 14.13
C TRP A 220 13.32 19.11 13.77
N ASN A 221 13.65 20.08 14.62
CA ASN A 221 14.83 20.92 14.45
C ASN A 221 16.11 20.07 14.39
N MET A 222 16.29 19.15 15.34
CA MET A 222 17.41 18.22 15.36
C MET A 222 17.44 17.32 14.12
N PHE A 223 16.29 16.82 13.67
CA PHE A 223 16.19 16.05 12.44
C PHE A 223 16.70 16.86 11.24
N PHE A 224 16.26 18.10 11.06
CA PHE A 224 16.69 18.95 9.95
C PHE A 224 18.19 19.29 10.03
N GLN A 225 18.71 19.63 11.22
CA GLN A 225 20.14 19.89 11.40
C GLN A 225 21.00 18.67 11.05
N LYS A 226 20.58 17.46 11.48
CA LYS A 226 21.28 16.21 11.15
C LYS A 226 21.21 15.91 9.66
N TRP A 227 20.05 16.12 9.04
CA TRP A 227 19.90 15.97 7.60
C TRP A 227 20.82 16.93 6.84
N MET A 228 20.87 18.22 7.23
CA MET A 228 21.75 19.23 6.61
C MET A 228 23.24 18.90 6.74
N LYS A 229 23.65 18.19 7.80
CA LYS A 229 25.03 17.69 8.00
C LYS A 229 25.31 16.37 7.29
N SER A 230 24.36 15.82 6.52
CA SER A 230 24.44 14.48 5.92
C SER A 230 24.62 13.35 6.95
N GLU A 231 24.10 13.52 8.17
CA GLU A 231 24.19 12.50 9.22
C GLU A 231 23.03 11.49 9.18
N CYS A 232 21.95 11.76 8.44
CA CYS A 232 20.79 10.87 8.32
C CYS A 232 20.12 10.96 6.94
N HIS A 233 19.31 9.94 6.61
CA HIS A 233 18.33 9.99 5.51
C HIS A 233 18.90 10.39 4.14
N LEU A 234 20.05 9.81 3.76
CA LEU A 234 20.74 10.20 2.52
C LEU A 234 19.96 9.90 1.24
N LYS A 235 19.04 8.92 1.29
CA LYS A 235 18.18 8.51 0.17
C LYS A 235 16.86 9.28 0.11
N LEU A 236 16.60 10.17 1.06
CA LEU A 236 15.32 10.84 1.21
C LEU A 236 14.91 11.63 -0.04
N LYS A 237 13.63 11.53 -0.36
CA LYS A 237 12.91 12.25 -1.40
C LYS A 237 11.77 13.06 -0.80
N SER A 238 11.06 12.50 0.18
CA SER A 238 9.93 13.19 0.81
C SER A 238 9.71 12.77 2.26
N VAL A 239 9.38 13.72 3.12
CA VAL A 239 8.83 13.48 4.46
C VAL A 239 7.54 14.26 4.59
N LYS A 240 6.46 13.58 4.93
CA LYS A 240 5.20 14.18 5.31
C LYS A 240 4.85 13.74 6.72
N ALA A 241 4.75 14.67 7.64
CA ALA A 241 4.55 14.33 9.04
C ALA A 241 3.60 15.31 9.74
N GLN A 242 2.65 14.77 10.52
CA GLN A 242 1.80 15.58 11.38
C GLN A 242 2.65 16.26 12.46
N LEU A 243 2.40 17.54 12.69
CA LEU A 243 2.97 18.32 13.79
C LEU A 243 2.02 18.32 14.98
N ASN A 244 2.57 18.59 16.17
CA ASN A 244 1.75 18.97 17.31
C ASN A 244 1.12 20.37 17.08
N GLU A 245 0.05 20.70 17.80
CA GLU A 245 -0.73 21.94 17.60
C GLU A 245 0.10 23.24 17.79
N GLU A 246 1.29 23.15 18.40
CA GLU A 246 2.22 24.26 18.62
C GLU A 246 3.31 24.37 17.53
N GLY A 247 3.23 23.56 16.48
CA GLY A 247 4.24 23.48 15.43
C GLY A 247 4.20 24.66 14.46
N VAL A 248 4.75 25.81 14.85
CA VAL A 248 5.02 26.91 13.92
C VAL A 248 6.34 26.62 13.19
N LEU A 249 6.34 26.67 11.86
CA LEU A 249 7.52 26.36 11.05
C LEU A 249 8.75 27.19 11.43
N GLU A 250 8.58 28.47 11.78
CA GLU A 250 9.68 29.32 12.24
C GLU A 250 10.34 28.78 13.53
N ASN A 251 9.56 28.27 14.47
CA ASN A 251 10.08 27.71 15.73
C ASN A 251 10.85 26.41 15.47
N ILE A 252 10.35 25.57 14.57
CA ILE A 252 11.02 24.32 14.19
C ILE A 252 12.36 24.59 13.51
N LEU A 253 12.50 25.73 12.82
CA LEU A 253 13.71 26.11 12.09
C LEU A 253 14.61 27.07 12.85
N GLU A 254 14.40 27.25 14.15
CA GLU A 254 15.25 28.12 14.97
C GLU A 254 16.73 27.72 14.85
N GLY A 255 17.58 28.69 14.54
CA GLY A 255 19.03 28.49 14.35
C GLY A 255 19.43 27.76 13.06
N ILE A 256 18.50 27.53 12.12
CA ILE A 256 18.77 26.96 10.80
C ILE A 256 18.78 28.06 9.75
N ASP A 257 19.81 28.07 8.90
CA ASP A 257 19.85 28.93 7.72
C ASP A 257 18.87 28.43 6.65
N PHE A 258 17.92 29.28 6.25
CA PHE A 258 16.95 28.95 5.21
C PHE A 258 16.65 30.15 4.29
N THR A 259 16.09 29.87 3.11
CA THR A 259 15.59 30.89 2.19
C THR A 259 14.11 30.71 1.90
N TYR A 260 13.33 31.79 1.86
CA TYR A 260 11.90 31.72 1.55
C TYR A 260 11.61 31.29 0.10
N ILE A 261 10.53 30.53 -0.05
CA ILE A 261 9.95 30.17 -1.34
C ILE A 261 8.87 31.21 -1.67
N ASN A 262 9.13 32.05 -2.67
CA ASN A 262 8.24 33.15 -3.06
C ASN A 262 7.24 32.78 -4.16
N SER A 263 7.23 31.52 -4.60
CA SER A 263 6.37 31.03 -5.68
C SER A 263 5.50 29.88 -5.18
N PRO A 264 4.18 29.89 -5.44
CA PRO A 264 3.32 28.79 -5.04
C PRO A 264 3.76 27.48 -5.67
N LYS A 265 3.64 26.37 -4.92
CA LYS A 265 3.88 25.02 -5.44
C LYS A 265 2.61 24.18 -5.35
N GLU A 266 2.27 23.47 -6.42
CA GLU A 266 1.16 22.52 -6.40
C GLU A 266 1.58 21.23 -5.70
N PHE A 267 0.78 20.79 -4.73
CA PHE A 267 0.95 19.53 -4.03
C PHE A 267 -0.31 18.68 -4.18
N SER A 268 -0.16 17.45 -4.68
CA SER A 268 -1.27 16.51 -4.78
C SER A 268 -1.45 15.72 -3.48
N LYS A 269 -2.61 15.85 -2.85
CA LYS A 269 -3.01 14.98 -1.73
C LYS A 269 -3.27 13.55 -2.24
N GLN A 270 -3.15 12.56 -1.35
CA GLN A 270 -3.44 11.15 -1.65
C GLN A 270 -4.88 10.94 -2.16
N GLU A 271 -5.82 11.80 -1.81
CA GLU A 271 -7.22 11.79 -2.28
C GLU A 271 -7.43 12.42 -3.68
N GLY A 272 -6.36 12.82 -4.37
CA GLY A 272 -6.44 13.45 -5.71
C GLY A 272 -6.71 14.96 -5.68
N ASN A 273 -6.87 15.57 -4.51
CA ASN A 273 -7.03 17.02 -4.36
C ASN A 273 -5.67 17.73 -4.43
N VAL A 274 -5.53 18.72 -5.33
CA VAL A 274 -4.34 19.58 -5.40
C VAL A 274 -4.48 20.74 -4.43
N VAL A 275 -3.47 20.96 -3.59
CA VAL A 275 -3.36 22.13 -2.70
C VAL A 275 -2.21 23.01 -3.18
N LEU A 276 -2.47 24.31 -3.29
CA LEU A 276 -1.44 25.31 -3.52
C LEU A 276 -0.71 25.62 -2.20
N LEU A 277 0.60 25.43 -2.21
CA LEU A 277 1.49 25.76 -1.10
C LEU A 277 2.03 27.17 -1.33
N HIS A 278 1.47 28.15 -0.65
CA HIS A 278 1.76 29.58 -0.86
C HIS A 278 3.05 30.06 -0.18
N SER A 279 3.49 29.38 0.89
CA SER A 279 4.69 29.73 1.65
C SER A 279 5.44 28.48 2.09
N GLY A 280 6.76 28.54 1.99
CA GLY A 280 7.66 27.49 2.41
C GLY A 280 9.09 28.02 2.48
N VAL A 281 10.01 27.18 2.92
CA VAL A 281 11.43 27.50 3.02
C VAL A 281 12.26 26.49 2.26
N LYS A 282 13.50 26.85 1.93
CA LYS A 282 14.52 25.93 1.45
C LYS A 282 15.64 25.85 2.45
N ILE A 283 16.09 24.62 2.71
CA ILE A 283 17.32 24.32 3.44
C ILE A 283 18.28 23.59 2.51
N VAL A 284 19.58 23.74 2.77
CA VAL A 284 20.64 23.17 1.94
C VAL A 284 21.48 22.22 2.79
N ARG A 285 21.68 21.02 2.27
CA ARG A 285 22.58 20.04 2.85
C ARG A 285 24.01 20.29 2.42
N ASN A 286 24.99 19.84 3.20
CA ASN A 286 26.42 20.07 2.96
C ASN A 286 26.95 19.59 1.59
N ASP A 287 26.23 18.71 0.89
CA ASP A 287 26.50 18.24 -0.46
C ASP A 287 25.72 18.99 -1.55
N GLU A 288 25.23 20.18 -1.22
CA GLU A 288 24.42 21.08 -2.08
C GLU A 288 23.03 20.52 -2.47
N VAL A 289 22.60 19.42 -1.86
CA VAL A 289 21.23 18.92 -2.04
C VAL A 289 20.25 19.86 -1.34
N VAL A 290 19.22 20.27 -2.08
CA VAL A 290 18.22 21.24 -1.61
C VAL A 290 16.93 20.52 -1.23
N ALA A 291 16.39 20.84 -0.06
CA ALA A 291 15.04 20.46 0.33
C ALA A 291 14.15 21.69 0.47
N SER A 292 12.92 21.57 -0.01
CA SER A 292 11.84 22.53 0.24
C SER A 292 10.96 22.02 1.37
N ILE A 293 10.71 22.84 2.38
CA ILE A 293 9.84 22.51 3.51
C ILE A 293 8.62 23.43 3.48
N PHE A 294 7.45 22.83 3.57
CA PHE A 294 6.17 23.49 3.58
C PHE A 294 5.38 23.09 4.82
N GLN A 295 4.57 24.00 5.32
CA GLN A 295 3.59 23.70 6.35
C GLN A 295 2.21 23.51 5.70
N LEU A 296 1.52 22.46 6.10
CA LEU A 296 0.24 22.03 5.56
C LEU A 296 -0.82 21.97 6.66
N LEU A 297 -2.07 22.13 6.27
CA LEU A 297 -3.22 21.72 7.09
C LEU A 297 -3.86 20.48 6.45
N ILE A 298 -3.84 19.37 7.17
CA ILE A 298 -4.38 18.08 6.74
C ILE A 298 -5.45 17.69 7.75
N GLU A 299 -6.70 17.62 7.32
CA GLU A 299 -7.83 17.20 8.16
C GLU A 299 -7.91 17.97 9.50
N GLY A 300 -7.61 19.26 9.46
CA GLY A 300 -7.62 20.13 10.65
C GLY A 300 -6.34 20.10 11.49
N SER A 301 -5.39 19.22 11.19
CA SER A 301 -4.10 19.13 11.88
C SER A 301 -2.98 19.80 11.08
N LEU A 302 -2.05 20.44 11.78
CA LEU A 302 -0.83 20.95 11.16
C LEU A 302 0.09 19.79 10.78
N ALA A 303 0.79 19.94 9.67
CA ALA A 303 1.77 18.97 9.18
C ALA A 303 2.92 19.68 8.46
N ILE A 304 4.06 19.02 8.37
CA ILE A 304 5.16 19.40 7.49
C ILE A 304 5.19 18.51 6.26
N LEU A 305 5.60 19.10 5.15
CA LEU A 305 6.01 18.42 3.94
C LEU A 305 7.40 18.91 3.56
N MET A 306 8.38 18.02 3.62
CA MET A 306 9.72 18.23 3.10
C MET A 306 9.87 17.46 1.79
N GLU A 307 10.28 18.13 0.72
CA GLU A 307 10.59 17.51 -0.57
C GLU A 307 12.03 17.80 -0.96
N VAL A 308 12.79 16.74 -1.24
CA VAL A 308 14.20 16.83 -1.64
C VAL A 308 14.28 16.87 -3.17
N LEU A 309 14.77 17.99 -3.70
CA LEU A 309 14.97 18.16 -5.13
C LEU A 309 16.26 17.43 -5.53
N ARG A 310 16.13 16.39 -6.36
CA ARG A 310 17.29 15.82 -7.05
C ARG A 310 17.45 16.51 -8.39
N LYS A 311 18.67 16.97 -8.68
CA LYS A 311 19.11 17.35 -10.03
C LYS A 311 19.08 16.14 -10.96
#